data_AF-A0A916SHR8-F1
#
_entry.id   AF-A0A916SHR8-F1
#
_cell.length_a   1.000
_cell.length_b   1.000
_cell.length_c   1.000
_cell.angle_alpha   90.00
_cell.angle_beta   90.00
_cell.angle_gamma   90.00
#
_symmetry.space_group_name_H-M   'P 1'
#
loop_
_entity.id
_entity.type
_entity.pdbx_description
1 polymer ?
#
loop_
_entity_poly.entity_id
_entity_poly.type
_entity_poly.pdbx_seq_one_letter_code
_entity_poly.pdbx_strand_id
1 'polypeptide(L)'
;MKNIEFAHGIGQVEFDFRANQIAVRVELGDILDREFHGALRCLPLSAQLTSRRTVKAIHMKHLDWEKRLVVVTERHLRTPCVWGESDCLLTVADAIEAMTGTDYAADIRGKYKSKTGAYRLIKKLGHADLASVLAGHFEEIPQAIAMRGDVGIYDSTAGYFTEYGFALKADDGLRFIPRTMATKAFKVT
;
A
#
# COMPACT_ATOMS: atom_id res chain seq x y z
N MET A 1 20.94 17.34 -14.93
CA MET A 1 21.33 15.93 -15.15
C MET A 1 22.45 15.61 -14.18
N LYS A 2 22.23 14.72 -13.20
CA LYS A 2 23.28 14.21 -12.32
C LYS A 2 23.41 12.71 -12.62
N ASN A 3 24.59 12.28 -13.05
CA ASN A 3 24.88 10.87 -13.30
C ASN A 3 25.20 10.20 -11.96
N ILE A 4 24.58 9.05 -11.70
CA ILE A 4 24.88 8.18 -10.55
C ILE A 4 25.39 6.86 -11.14
N GLU A 5 26.61 6.47 -10.80
CA GLU A 5 27.19 5.17 -11.16
C GLU A 5 26.71 4.09 -10.20
N PHE A 6 26.20 2.97 -10.74
CA PHE A 6 26.09 1.71 -10.02
C PHE A 6 26.91 0.64 -10.73
N ALA A 7 27.49 -0.27 -9.96
CA ALA A 7 28.33 -1.36 -10.46
C ALA A 7 27.53 -2.23 -11.45
N HIS A 8 27.98 -2.25 -12.71
CA HIS A 8 27.44 -2.98 -13.88
C HIS A 8 26.36 -2.29 -14.73
N GLY A 9 26.62 -1.04 -15.16
CA GLY A 9 26.05 -0.51 -16.41
C GLY A 9 25.45 0.88 -16.28
N ILE A 10 25.80 1.75 -17.23
CA ILE A 10 25.29 3.12 -17.38
C ILE A 10 23.84 3.12 -17.87
N GLY A 11 22.89 3.44 -16.99
CA GLY A 11 21.48 3.70 -17.35
C GLY A 11 21.15 5.20 -17.27
N GLN A 12 20.41 5.73 -18.25
CA GLN A 12 19.87 7.10 -18.17
C GLN A 12 18.51 7.09 -17.47
N VAL A 13 18.36 7.93 -16.44
CA VAL A 13 17.08 8.17 -15.76
C VAL A 13 16.42 9.38 -16.41
N GLU A 14 15.25 9.19 -17.01
CA GLU A 14 14.43 10.28 -17.55
C GLU A 14 13.18 10.47 -16.68
N PHE A 15 12.96 11.70 -16.21
CA PHE A 15 11.84 12.07 -15.34
C PHE A 15 10.68 12.60 -16.19
N ASP A 16 9.57 11.85 -16.26
CA ASP A 16 8.31 12.36 -16.81
C ASP A 16 7.49 13.03 -15.70
N PHE A 17 7.51 14.37 -15.70
CA PHE A 17 6.82 15.20 -14.71
C PHE A 17 5.29 15.14 -14.78
N ARG A 18 4.68 14.55 -15.83
CA ARG A 18 3.21 14.49 -15.95
C ARG A 18 2.59 13.25 -15.32
N ALA A 19 3.34 12.17 -15.13
CA ALA A 19 2.81 10.90 -14.63
C ALA A 19 3.13 10.63 -13.15
N ASN A 20 3.95 11.48 -12.51
CA ASN A 20 4.53 11.25 -11.17
C ASN A 20 5.10 9.83 -11.00
N GLN A 21 5.72 9.29 -12.04
CA GLN A 21 6.35 7.98 -12.08
C GLN A 21 7.83 8.10 -12.49
N ILE A 22 8.68 7.29 -11.87
CA ILE A 22 10.08 7.12 -12.26
C ILE A 22 10.15 5.95 -13.25
N ALA A 23 10.44 6.22 -14.51
CA ALA A 23 10.70 5.17 -15.50
C ALA A 23 12.21 4.90 -15.57
N VAL A 24 12.64 3.72 -15.10
CA VAL A 24 14.02 3.26 -15.29
C VAL A 24 14.05 2.40 -16.55
N ARG A 25 14.72 2.90 -17.60
CA ARG A 25 14.95 2.13 -18.83
C ARG A 25 16.28 1.40 -18.69
N VAL A 26 16.22 0.10 -18.43
CA VAL A 26 17.40 -0.77 -18.45
C VAL A 26 17.54 -1.34 -19.86
N GLU A 27 18.63 -1.05 -20.56
CA GLU A 27 18.98 -1.77 -21.79
C GLU A 27 19.49 -3.15 -21.39
N LEU A 28 18.69 -4.19 -21.63
CA LEU A 28 19.12 -5.58 -21.49
C LEU A 28 20.11 -5.91 -22.61
N GLY A 29 21.39 -5.65 -22.36
CA GLY A 29 22.50 -6.34 -23.01
C GLY A 29 22.82 -7.63 -22.24
N ASP A 30 22.62 -8.76 -22.92
CA ASP A 30 23.31 -10.03 -22.70
C ASP A 30 23.06 -10.83 -21.40
N ILE A 31 21.89 -11.46 -21.30
CA ILE A 31 21.76 -12.78 -20.68
C ILE A 31 20.90 -13.67 -21.59
N LEU A 32 21.50 -14.18 -22.65
CA LEU A 32 21.05 -15.38 -23.34
C LEU A 32 22.04 -16.48 -23.00
N ASP A 33 21.62 -17.52 -22.28
CA ASP A 33 21.66 -18.86 -22.87
C ASP A 33 21.08 -19.99 -21.99
N ARG A 34 20.39 -20.89 -22.70
CA ARG A 34 20.06 -22.30 -22.41
C ARG A 34 18.67 -22.61 -21.83
N GLU A 35 17.97 -23.40 -22.64
CA GLU A 35 16.82 -24.26 -22.37
C GLU A 35 15.42 -23.63 -22.40
N PHE A 36 14.99 -23.16 -23.57
CA PHE A 36 13.62 -23.38 -24.06
C PHE A 36 13.65 -23.53 -25.58
N HIS A 37 13.93 -24.76 -26.05
CA HIS A 37 13.77 -25.15 -27.45
C HIS A 37 12.34 -25.63 -27.68
N GLY A 38 11.66 -25.00 -28.63
CA GLY A 38 10.46 -25.55 -29.28
C GLY A 38 9.24 -24.64 -29.20
N ALA A 39 8.89 -24.05 -30.35
CA ALA A 39 7.59 -23.46 -30.65
C ALA A 39 7.21 -22.11 -30.00
N LEU A 40 7.97 -21.04 -30.30
CA LEU A 40 7.47 -19.65 -30.30
C LEU A 40 8.37 -18.74 -31.14
N ARG A 41 8.70 -19.16 -32.38
CA ARG A 41 9.24 -18.28 -33.41
C ARG A 41 8.11 -18.02 -34.40
N CYS A 42 7.88 -16.75 -34.74
CA CYS A 42 6.84 -16.20 -35.63
C CYS A 42 5.64 -15.51 -34.95
N LEU A 43 5.89 -14.75 -33.88
CA LEU A 43 5.06 -13.57 -33.59
C LEU A 43 5.97 -12.32 -33.57
N PRO A 44 5.57 -11.19 -34.19
CA PRO A 44 6.35 -9.97 -34.16
C PRO A 44 6.57 -9.50 -32.71
N LEU A 45 7.74 -8.92 -32.42
CA LEU A 45 8.16 -8.43 -31.10
C LEU A 45 7.15 -7.45 -30.46
N SER A 46 6.30 -6.82 -31.28
CA SER A 46 5.20 -5.95 -30.83
C SER A 46 4.07 -6.69 -30.06
N ALA A 47 3.93 -8.01 -30.25
CA ALA A 47 2.86 -8.81 -29.65
C ALA A 47 3.21 -9.43 -28.28
N GLN A 48 4.49 -9.40 -27.87
CA GLN A 48 4.96 -9.97 -26.60
C GLN A 48 4.96 -8.96 -25.44
N LEU A 49 4.66 -7.68 -25.71
CA LEU A 49 4.64 -6.57 -24.74
C LEU A 49 3.22 -6.18 -24.27
N THR A 50 2.25 -7.10 -24.32
CA THR A 50 0.86 -6.83 -23.88
C THR A 50 0.53 -7.38 -22.50
N SER A 51 1.49 -7.94 -21.77
CA SER A 51 1.30 -8.20 -20.35
C SER A 51 1.58 -6.91 -19.56
N ARG A 52 0.55 -6.05 -19.44
CA ARG A 52 0.51 -5.04 -18.37
C ARG A 52 0.43 -5.79 -17.03
N ARG A 53 1.56 -6.33 -16.57
CA ARG A 53 1.73 -6.60 -15.15
C ARG A 53 1.73 -5.24 -14.48
N THR A 54 0.65 -4.91 -13.78
CA THR A 54 0.62 -3.78 -12.86
C THR A 54 1.79 -3.98 -11.90
N VAL A 55 2.89 -3.26 -12.11
CA VAL A 55 3.96 -3.22 -11.13
C VAL A 55 3.35 -2.52 -9.92
N LYS A 56 2.99 -3.31 -8.90
CA LYS A 56 2.57 -2.78 -7.61
C LYS A 56 3.69 -1.87 -7.15
N ALA A 57 3.42 -0.58 -7.00
CA ALA A 57 4.45 0.39 -6.69
C ALA A 57 5.25 -0.09 -5.48
N ILE A 58 6.58 -0.01 -5.58
CA ILE A 58 7.47 -0.34 -4.48
C ILE A 58 7.39 0.85 -3.54
N HIS A 59 6.51 0.74 -2.55
CA HIS A 59 6.41 1.72 -1.48
C HIS A 59 7.65 1.55 -0.60
N MET A 60 8.24 2.67 -0.21
CA MET A 60 9.38 2.69 0.69
C MET A 60 9.03 3.64 1.81
N LYS A 61 8.99 3.10 3.03
CA LYS A 61 8.80 3.90 4.23
C LYS A 61 9.90 4.97 4.37
N HIS A 62 9.53 6.14 4.88
CA HIS A 62 10.47 7.20 5.26
C HIS A 62 11.47 6.69 6.30
N LEU A 63 12.70 7.22 6.33
CA LEU A 63 13.72 6.81 7.31
C LEU A 63 13.24 6.98 8.77
N ASP A 64 12.40 7.99 9.03
CA ASP A 64 11.80 8.32 10.33
C ASP A 64 10.34 7.83 10.46
N TRP A 65 9.90 6.84 9.66
CA TRP A 65 8.51 6.38 9.61
C TRP A 65 7.95 5.98 10.99
N GLU A 66 8.78 5.45 11.89
CA GLU A 66 8.36 5.04 13.23
C GLU A 66 7.88 6.25 14.05
N LYS A 67 8.63 7.36 14.00
CA LYS A 67 8.26 8.60 14.69
C LYS A 67 6.97 9.18 14.09
N ARG A 68 6.83 9.11 12.76
CA ARG A 68 5.63 9.59 12.06
C ARG A 68 4.40 8.77 12.42
N LEU A 69 4.55 7.44 12.53
CA LEU A 69 3.49 6.55 12.97
C LEU A 69 3.06 6.86 14.40
N VAL A 70 4.02 7.11 15.31
CA VAL A 70 3.72 7.53 16.70
C VAL A 70 2.90 8.81 16.71
N VAL A 71 3.31 9.85 15.96
CA VAL A 71 2.58 11.13 15.88
C VAL A 71 1.14 10.94 15.40
N VAL A 72 0.91 10.12 14.37
CA VAL A 72 -0.46 9.83 13.89
C VAL A 72 -1.24 9.01 14.91
N THR A 73 -0.60 8.04 15.57
CA THR A 73 -1.23 7.24 16.62
C THR A 73 -1.69 8.14 17.76
N GLU A 74 -0.81 9.02 18.25
CA GLU A 74 -1.10 10.00 19.32
C GLU A 74 -2.25 10.93 18.96
N ARG A 75 -2.26 11.47 17.74
CA ARG A 75 -3.38 12.27 17.23
C ARG A 75 -4.70 11.51 17.31
N HIS A 76 -4.71 10.24 16.90
CA HIS A 76 -5.92 9.44 16.85
C HIS A 76 -6.35 8.84 18.19
N LEU A 77 -5.50 8.87 19.23
CA LEU A 77 -5.85 8.40 20.58
C LEU A 77 -7.15 9.01 21.11
N ARG A 78 -7.41 10.29 20.82
CA ARG A 78 -8.60 11.04 21.28
C ARG A 78 -9.42 11.63 20.14
N THR A 79 -9.09 11.30 18.89
CA THR A 79 -9.89 11.75 17.75
C THR A 79 -11.08 10.81 17.62
N PRO A 80 -12.34 11.28 17.72
CA PRO A 80 -13.52 10.42 17.61
C PRO A 80 -13.63 9.79 16.23
N CYS A 81 -14.48 8.77 16.08
CA CYS A 81 -14.80 8.18 14.79
C CYS A 81 -15.81 9.06 14.04
N VAL A 82 -15.34 9.73 12.99
CA VAL A 82 -16.21 10.48 12.07
C VAL A 82 -16.12 9.87 10.68
N TRP A 83 -17.23 9.32 10.20
CA TRP A 83 -17.31 8.70 8.87
C TRP A 83 -16.96 9.71 7.77
N GLY A 84 -15.98 9.38 6.94
CA GLY A 84 -15.51 10.23 5.86
C GLY A 84 -14.36 11.18 6.24
N GLU A 85 -13.98 11.21 7.52
CA GLU A 85 -12.90 12.05 8.04
C GLU A 85 -11.85 11.27 8.84
N SER A 86 -12.29 10.41 9.77
CA SER A 86 -11.41 9.74 10.74
C SER A 86 -11.94 8.38 11.21
N ASP A 87 -12.71 7.70 10.36
CA ASP A 87 -13.12 6.30 10.57
C ASP A 87 -11.95 5.31 10.43
N CYS A 88 -12.23 4.02 10.60
CA CYS A 88 -11.19 2.97 10.57
C CYS A 88 -10.37 2.93 9.28
N LEU A 89 -10.99 3.15 8.11
CA LEU A 89 -10.27 3.10 6.84
C LEU A 89 -9.38 4.34 6.68
N LEU A 90 -9.91 5.51 6.99
CA LEU A 90 -9.16 6.77 6.87
C LEU A 90 -8.07 6.90 7.94
N THR A 91 -8.28 6.36 9.13
CA THR A 91 -7.26 6.31 10.18
C THR A 91 -6.09 5.40 9.77
N VAL A 92 -6.38 4.26 9.12
CA VAL A 92 -5.33 3.40 8.54
C VAL A 92 -4.63 4.11 7.39
N ALA A 93 -5.37 4.84 6.54
CA ALA A 93 -4.78 5.62 5.45
C ALA A 93 -3.84 6.72 5.98
N ASP A 94 -4.22 7.44 7.03
CA ASP A 94 -3.35 8.44 7.70
C ASP A 94 -2.04 7.79 8.20
N ALA A 95 -2.13 6.59 8.79
CA ALA A 95 -0.95 5.87 9.27
C ALA A 95 -0.02 5.49 8.10
N ILE A 96 -0.58 4.97 7.00
CA ILE A 96 0.18 4.64 5.81
C ILE A 96 0.80 5.88 5.17
N GLU A 97 0.04 6.96 5.02
CA GLU A 97 0.50 8.23 4.48
C GLU A 97 1.66 8.78 5.30
N ALA A 98 1.56 8.76 6.62
CA ALA A 98 2.64 9.20 7.49
C ALA A 98 3.90 8.34 7.36
N MET A 99 3.77 7.04 7.11
CA MET A 99 4.92 6.16 6.93
C MET A 99 5.55 6.26 5.53
N THR A 100 4.76 6.44 4.49
CA THR A 100 5.17 6.26 3.08
C THR A 100 5.13 7.54 2.24
N GLY A 101 4.50 8.60 2.75
CA GLY A 101 4.24 9.84 2.04
C GLY A 101 3.10 9.77 1.01
N THR A 102 2.40 8.64 0.90
CA THR A 102 1.34 8.43 -0.09
C THR A 102 -0.03 8.30 0.58
N ASP A 103 -0.96 9.21 0.27
CA ASP A 103 -2.35 9.13 0.72
C ASP A 103 -3.20 8.28 -0.23
N TYR A 104 -3.41 7.00 0.11
CA TYR A 104 -4.30 6.11 -0.64
C TYR A 104 -5.78 6.46 -0.51
N ALA A 105 -6.13 7.33 0.46
CA ALA A 105 -7.49 7.76 0.67
C ALA A 105 -7.81 9.13 0.07
N ALA A 106 -6.87 9.77 -0.64
CA ALA A 106 -7.05 11.10 -1.23
C ALA A 106 -8.34 11.19 -2.06
N ASP A 107 -8.64 10.14 -2.82
CA ASP A 107 -9.84 10.07 -3.68
C ASP A 107 -11.12 9.66 -2.95
N ILE A 108 -11.10 9.37 -1.65
CA ILE A 108 -12.30 8.93 -0.91
C ILE A 108 -12.62 9.76 0.33
N ARG A 109 -11.66 10.54 0.85
CA ARG A 109 -11.88 11.48 1.95
C ARG A 109 -13.02 12.44 1.64
N GLY A 110 -13.92 12.63 2.60
CA GLY A 110 -15.11 13.48 2.47
C GLY A 110 -16.19 12.98 1.51
N LYS A 111 -16.04 11.83 0.84
CA LYS A 111 -17.04 11.33 -0.13
C LYS A 111 -18.20 10.54 0.49
N TYR A 112 -18.19 10.34 1.79
CA TYR A 112 -19.24 9.67 2.56
C TYR A 112 -19.34 10.27 3.96
N LYS A 113 -20.48 10.04 4.63
CA LYS A 113 -20.77 10.58 5.98
C LYS A 113 -21.42 9.55 6.92
N SER A 114 -21.40 8.27 6.53
CA SER A 114 -21.98 7.18 7.31
C SER A 114 -21.32 5.86 6.96
N LYS A 115 -21.43 4.87 7.87
CA LYS A 115 -20.99 3.49 7.67
C LYS A 115 -21.51 2.92 6.35
N THR A 116 -22.82 2.99 6.14
CA THR A 116 -23.48 2.50 4.91
C THR A 116 -22.96 3.22 3.66
N GLY A 117 -22.69 4.51 3.75
CA GLY A 117 -22.08 5.29 2.67
C GLY A 117 -20.66 4.80 2.34
N ALA A 118 -19.85 4.52 3.36
CA ALA A 118 -18.50 3.99 3.21
C ALA A 118 -18.51 2.63 2.48
N TYR A 119 -19.31 1.67 2.94
CA TYR A 119 -19.41 0.36 2.29
C TYR A 119 -19.97 0.44 0.87
N ARG A 120 -20.91 1.36 0.59
CA ARG A 120 -21.41 1.59 -0.77
C ARG A 120 -20.30 2.13 -1.68
N LEU A 121 -19.49 3.05 -1.18
CA LEU A 121 -18.34 3.59 -1.91
C LEU A 121 -17.32 2.50 -2.22
N ILE A 122 -16.95 1.69 -1.23
CA ILE A 122 -16.02 0.55 -1.38
C ILE A 122 -16.52 -0.42 -2.47
N LYS A 123 -17.80 -0.78 -2.44
CA LYS A 123 -18.42 -1.63 -3.48
C LYS A 123 -18.38 -0.99 -4.87
N LYS A 124 -18.63 0.32 -4.96
CA LYS A 124 -18.53 1.07 -6.22
C LYS A 124 -17.11 1.06 -6.79
N LEU A 125 -16.10 1.03 -5.93
CA LEU A 125 -14.68 0.90 -6.29
C LEU A 125 -14.28 -0.55 -6.63
N GLY A 126 -15.20 -1.52 -6.62
CA GLY A 126 -14.93 -2.90 -7.00
C GLY A 126 -14.45 -3.80 -5.84
N HIS A 127 -14.52 -3.32 -4.61
CA HIS A 127 -14.09 -4.07 -3.42
C HIS A 127 -15.30 -4.65 -2.66
N ALA A 128 -15.19 -5.89 -2.19
CA ALA A 128 -16.26 -6.56 -1.46
C ALA A 128 -16.34 -6.07 0.01
N ASP A 129 -15.18 -5.86 0.62
CA ASP A 129 -15.00 -5.50 2.03
C ASP A 129 -13.68 -4.74 2.23
N LEU A 130 -13.39 -4.34 3.48
CA LEU A 130 -12.14 -3.65 3.82
C LEU A 130 -10.89 -4.51 3.60
N ALA A 131 -10.98 -5.83 3.77
CA ALA A 131 -9.85 -6.72 3.51
C ALA A 131 -9.44 -6.66 2.03
N SER A 132 -10.43 -6.66 1.13
CA SER A 132 -10.21 -6.55 -0.31
C SER A 132 -9.69 -5.18 -0.73
N VAL A 133 -10.02 -4.10 0.02
CA VAL A 133 -9.39 -2.77 -0.18
C VAL A 133 -7.90 -2.87 0.13
N LEU A 134 -7.53 -3.39 1.31
CA LEU A 134 -6.12 -3.54 1.69
C LEU A 134 -5.36 -4.48 0.74
N ALA A 135 -5.95 -5.60 0.33
CA ALA A 135 -5.36 -6.54 -0.63
C ALA A 135 -5.08 -5.90 -2.01
N GLY A 136 -5.91 -4.92 -2.41
CA GLY A 136 -5.69 -4.14 -3.62
C GLY A 136 -4.39 -3.34 -3.62
N HIS A 137 -3.92 -2.91 -2.43
CA HIS A 137 -2.77 -2.03 -2.27
C HIS A 137 -1.54 -2.68 -1.63
N PHE A 138 -1.72 -3.72 -0.81
CA PHE A 138 -0.69 -4.33 0.03
C PHE A 138 -0.67 -5.85 -0.10
N GLU A 139 0.46 -6.48 0.15
CA GLU A 139 0.60 -7.94 0.13
C GLU A 139 0.02 -8.53 1.41
N GLU A 140 -0.90 -9.49 1.30
CA GLU A 140 -1.41 -10.22 2.48
C GLU A 140 -0.31 -11.14 3.02
N ILE A 141 -0.07 -11.08 4.33
CA ILE A 141 0.96 -11.86 5.02
C ILE A 141 0.34 -12.63 6.20
N PRO A 142 0.96 -13.76 6.63
CA PRO A 142 0.54 -14.41 7.86
C PRO A 142 0.59 -13.45 9.05
N GLN A 143 -0.49 -13.38 9.84
CA GLN A 143 -0.59 -12.48 10.98
C GLN A 143 0.53 -12.69 12.02
N ALA A 144 1.05 -13.92 12.14
CA ALA A 144 2.18 -14.25 13.00
C ALA A 144 3.47 -13.49 12.67
N ILE A 145 3.66 -13.08 11.41
CA ILE A 145 4.87 -12.36 10.96
C ILE A 145 4.65 -10.86 10.76
N ALA A 146 3.45 -10.34 11.04
CA ALA A 146 3.16 -8.92 10.95
C ALA A 146 4.11 -8.10 11.84
N MET A 147 4.50 -6.91 11.41
CA MET A 147 5.41 -6.04 12.16
C MET A 147 4.75 -4.68 12.44
N ARG A 148 5.38 -3.88 13.30
CA ARG A 148 4.95 -2.48 13.51
C ARG A 148 4.87 -1.77 12.15
N GLY A 149 3.79 -1.04 11.94
CA GLY A 149 3.51 -0.34 10.69
C GLY A 149 2.94 -1.22 9.58
N ASP A 150 2.67 -2.51 9.81
CA ASP A 150 1.78 -3.28 8.95
C ASP A 150 0.32 -2.95 9.27
N VAL A 151 -0.59 -3.29 8.35
CA VAL A 151 -2.03 -3.03 8.49
C VAL A 151 -2.80 -4.33 8.51
N GLY A 152 -4.05 -4.32 8.96
CA GLY A 152 -4.81 -5.55 9.11
C GLY A 152 -6.30 -5.35 9.29
N ILE A 153 -6.98 -6.46 9.56
CA ILE A 153 -8.42 -6.50 9.81
C ILE A 153 -8.69 -7.20 11.13
N TYR A 154 -9.65 -6.67 11.89
CA TYR A 154 -10.31 -7.35 13.02
C TYR A 154 -11.80 -7.03 12.96
N ASP A 155 -12.65 -8.06 13.05
CA ASP A 155 -14.12 -7.91 13.07
C ASP A 155 -14.67 -6.86 12.07
N SER A 156 -14.31 -7.02 10.80
CA SER A 156 -14.71 -6.12 9.71
C SER A 156 -14.27 -4.65 9.85
N THR A 157 -13.29 -4.38 10.71
CA THR A 157 -12.69 -3.07 10.96
C THR A 157 -11.21 -3.10 10.57
N ALA A 158 -10.74 -2.05 9.90
CA ALA A 158 -9.33 -1.91 9.55
C ALA A 158 -8.52 -1.33 10.72
N GLY A 159 -7.29 -1.78 10.86
CA GLY A 159 -6.36 -1.32 11.89
C GLY A 159 -4.90 -1.45 11.47
N TYR A 160 -3.99 -1.09 12.36
CA TYR A 160 -2.55 -1.16 12.11
C TYR A 160 -1.77 -1.61 13.35
N PHE A 161 -0.64 -2.25 13.11
CA PHE A 161 0.21 -2.80 14.17
C PHE A 161 1.13 -1.72 14.75
N THR A 162 1.14 -1.60 16.07
CA THR A 162 1.91 -0.64 16.85
C THR A 162 2.71 -1.36 17.95
N GLU A 163 3.52 -0.60 18.69
CA GLU A 163 4.20 -1.06 19.91
C GLU A 163 3.22 -1.46 21.04
N TYR A 164 2.01 -0.88 21.07
CA TYR A 164 0.99 -1.18 22.09
C TYR A 164 0.09 -2.38 21.72
N GLY A 165 0.18 -2.86 20.48
CA GLY A 165 -0.69 -3.91 19.94
C GLY A 165 -1.31 -3.52 18.60
N PHE A 166 -2.47 -4.10 18.30
CA PHE A 166 -3.23 -3.78 17.09
C PHE A 166 -4.20 -2.62 17.35
N ALA A 167 -3.93 -1.48 16.73
CA ALA A 167 -4.69 -0.24 16.89
C ALA A 167 -5.95 -0.27 16.02
N LEU A 168 -7.09 0.00 16.64
CA LEU A 168 -8.41 0.01 16.02
C LEU A 168 -9.13 1.31 16.36
N LYS A 169 -9.89 1.83 15.40
CA LYS A 169 -10.72 3.01 15.61
C LYS A 169 -12.03 2.63 16.31
N ALA A 170 -12.25 3.22 17.49
CA ALA A 170 -13.51 3.21 18.24
C ALA A 170 -14.18 4.60 18.17
N ASP A 171 -15.38 4.73 18.73
CA ASP A 171 -16.21 5.94 18.62
C ASP A 171 -15.54 7.20 19.19
N ASP A 172 -14.72 7.07 20.24
CA ASP A 172 -14.06 8.18 20.95
C ASP A 172 -12.55 8.27 20.72
N GLY A 173 -11.96 7.37 19.92
CA GLY A 173 -10.50 7.30 19.78
C GLY A 173 -9.99 5.93 19.38
N LEU A 174 -8.69 5.71 19.55
CA LEU A 174 -8.09 4.40 19.33
C LEU A 174 -8.31 3.45 20.52
N ARG A 175 -8.37 2.17 20.21
CA ARG A 175 -8.23 1.05 21.15
C ARG A 175 -7.13 0.14 20.67
N PHE A 176 -6.43 -0.48 21.62
CA PHE A 176 -5.37 -1.43 21.33
C PHE A 176 -5.81 -2.80 21.83
N ILE A 177 -5.81 -3.76 20.91
CA ILE A 177 -6.07 -5.17 21.24
C ILE A 177 -4.80 -5.99 21.01
N PRO A 178 -4.70 -7.21 21.58
CA PRO A 178 -3.57 -8.07 21.29
C PRO A 178 -3.38 -8.27 19.79
N ARG A 179 -2.13 -8.22 19.34
CA ARG A 179 -1.76 -8.42 17.93
C ARG A 179 -2.25 -9.75 17.34
N THR A 180 -2.51 -10.74 18.19
CA THR A 180 -3.07 -12.05 17.86
C THR A 180 -4.53 -12.04 17.49
N MET A 181 -5.25 -10.95 17.76
CA MET A 181 -6.65 -10.83 17.41
C MET A 181 -6.88 -10.41 15.95
N ALA A 182 -5.89 -9.79 15.29
CA ALA A 182 -6.02 -9.48 13.87
C ALA A 182 -6.29 -10.77 13.08
N THR A 183 -7.33 -10.78 12.25
CA THR A 183 -7.71 -11.94 11.44
C THR A 183 -6.99 -11.98 10.10
N LYS A 184 -6.52 -10.81 9.63
CA LYS A 184 -5.69 -10.63 8.44
C LYS A 184 -4.64 -9.57 8.67
N ALA A 185 -3.51 -9.71 8.00
CA ALA A 185 -2.42 -8.74 8.02
C ALA A 185 -1.89 -8.49 6.61
N PHE A 186 -1.43 -7.26 6.36
CA PHE A 186 -0.91 -6.83 5.08
C PHE A 186 0.35 -6.00 5.29
N LYS A 187 1.37 -6.31 4.49
CA LYS A 187 2.69 -5.70 4.60
C LYS A 187 2.71 -4.30 4.00
N VAL A 188 3.16 -3.32 4.78
CA VAL A 188 3.49 -1.98 4.27
C VAL A 188 5.01 -1.91 4.14
N THR A 189 5.52 -1.92 2.91
CA THR A 189 6.95 -1.73 2.59
C THR A 189 7.28 -0.28 2.35
#